data_AF-A0A352PWK9-F1
#
_entry.id   AF-A0A352PWK9-F1
#
_cell.length_a   1.000
_cell.length_b   1.000
_cell.length_c   1.000
_cell.angle_alpha   90.00
_cell.angle_beta   90.00
_cell.angle_gamma   90.00
#
_symmetry.space_group_name_H-M   'P 1'
#
loop_
_entity.id
_entity.type
_entity.pdbx_description
1 polymer ?
#
loop_
_entity_poly.entity_id
_entity_poly.type
_entity_poly.pdbx_seq_one_letter_code
_entity_poly.pdbx_strand_id
1 'polypeptide(L)'
;MSLRNLDQLFKPTSIALVEIRPSAPRVSAAVCRNLLRAGFNGEIAAVLPNGGAINDISCCCDVPSLTASCDLAIVSAPPESLPALIGDLGSHGTKAAILVADGCDSHEQAGICRQQTAMLAAARPHGLRILGPGSLGIMVPHARINASIADIQPLSGNLALVGQSGAALLSVVEAANSRNLGFSHVISLGRMADVDYGDALDYLANDADTRAILFVIESLTQVRKFLSAARAATRNLPVVALKAGRFQQPAWRSTSPPVSEMMTTSLYDALFRRCGMVPVSELEELLETAQTLTTARSPTGNRFAIVANGRDLAWLAADTLFQQGGDLANLSSESIQHLAGLLASNGSPNLSIDLGIGADATRYANVLEILLADPGVDAVIALHAPNMLSSCRETAEAVIEALRKRTAKSTVPALVTSWIGGGSAAEARQIFAKNRIPCHETPDAAVRGAMQPLRYRRLQDQLVQTVPPLPDDFVPDAEKARGIISMALAEGRHWLDGPEARDVLAAYGVPVVPCHLAANAEDAAEIARTMGQPVALKIHSPDILDKSAAGGVA
;
A
#
# COMPACT_ATOMS: atom_id res chain seq x y z
N MET A 1 3.71 12.68 18.91
CA MET A 1 3.96 11.49 19.73
C MET A 1 3.71 10.25 18.86
N SER A 2 4.53 9.94 17.85
CA SER A 2 4.13 8.87 16.92
C SER A 2 4.39 7.46 17.44
N LEU A 3 5.58 7.19 18.02
CA LEU A 3 5.99 5.81 18.32
C LEU A 3 5.74 5.30 19.74
N ARG A 4 5.41 6.17 20.69
CA ARG A 4 5.35 5.79 22.10
C ARG A 4 4.35 4.63 22.29
N ASN A 5 4.82 3.56 22.95
CA ASN A 5 4.07 2.34 23.27
C ASN A 5 3.58 1.50 22.08
N LEU A 6 3.95 1.82 20.83
CA LEU A 6 3.59 0.96 19.68
C LEU A 6 4.29 -0.40 19.71
N ASP A 7 5.48 -0.51 20.32
CA ASP A 7 6.15 -1.81 20.51
C ASP A 7 5.24 -2.80 21.26
N GLN A 8 4.42 -2.32 22.19
CA GLN A 8 3.51 -3.15 22.97
C GLN A 8 2.33 -3.66 22.14
N LEU A 9 2.03 -3.01 21.01
CA LEU A 9 1.04 -3.48 20.05
C LEU A 9 1.57 -4.69 19.27
N PHE A 10 2.84 -4.68 18.88
CA PHE A 10 3.40 -5.63 17.91
C PHE A 10 4.33 -6.69 18.52
N LYS A 11 4.94 -6.41 19.67
CA LYS A 11 5.86 -7.28 20.41
C LYS A 11 5.46 -7.39 21.91
N PRO A 12 4.19 -7.63 22.26
CA PRO A 12 3.78 -7.82 23.65
C PRO A 12 4.37 -9.11 24.24
N THR A 13 4.65 -9.07 25.54
CA THR A 13 4.98 -10.25 26.35
C THR A 13 3.75 -10.81 27.08
N SER A 14 2.70 -10.00 27.24
CA SER A 14 1.45 -10.36 27.87
C SER A 14 0.23 -9.76 27.14
N ILE A 15 -0.83 -10.54 27.00
CA ILE A 15 -2.06 -10.14 26.30
C ILE A 15 -3.29 -10.39 27.20
N ALA A 16 -4.14 -9.37 27.36
CA ALA A 16 -5.44 -9.50 27.99
C ALA A 16 -6.56 -9.57 26.95
N LEU A 17 -7.42 -10.58 27.05
CA LEU A 17 -8.65 -10.74 26.27
C LEU A 17 -9.83 -10.14 27.05
N VAL A 18 -10.31 -8.96 26.65
CA VAL A 18 -11.36 -8.23 27.39
C VAL A 18 -12.71 -8.38 26.68
N GLU A 19 -13.66 -9.00 27.39
CA GLU A 19 -15.00 -9.37 26.90
C GLU A 19 -15.00 -10.34 25.70
N ILE A 20 -13.88 -11.02 25.45
CA ILE A 20 -13.71 -11.96 24.35
C ILE A 20 -13.93 -13.39 24.85
N ARG A 21 -14.90 -14.12 24.27
CA ARG A 21 -15.20 -15.52 24.61
C ARG A 21 -15.14 -16.46 23.40
N PRO A 22 -14.75 -17.74 23.56
CA PRO A 22 -14.81 -18.74 22.50
C PRO A 22 -16.24 -19.08 22.05
N SER A 23 -17.22 -18.97 22.96
CA SER A 23 -18.64 -19.27 22.73
C SER A 23 -19.48 -18.05 22.32
N ALA A 24 -18.87 -16.87 22.23
CA ALA A 24 -19.51 -15.60 21.89
C ALA A 24 -19.76 -15.45 20.38
N PRO A 25 -20.37 -14.32 19.91
CA PRO A 25 -20.51 -14.01 18.49
C PRO A 25 -19.21 -14.23 17.69
N ARG A 26 -19.36 -14.45 16.38
CA ARG A 26 -18.27 -14.92 15.48
C ARG A 26 -16.95 -14.16 15.63
N VAL A 27 -17.00 -12.85 15.90
CA VAL A 27 -15.84 -11.97 16.10
C VAL A 27 -14.98 -12.42 17.29
N SER A 28 -15.54 -12.43 18.50
CA SER A 28 -14.79 -12.75 19.73
C SER A 28 -14.25 -14.19 19.69
N ALA A 29 -15.05 -15.12 19.18
CA ALA A 29 -14.63 -16.52 19.03
C ALA A 29 -13.46 -16.66 18.04
N ALA A 30 -13.45 -15.87 16.96
CA ALA A 30 -12.38 -15.88 15.97
C ALA A 30 -11.06 -15.37 16.56
N VAL A 31 -11.07 -14.22 17.25
CA VAL A 31 -9.84 -13.66 17.86
C VAL A 31 -9.19 -14.64 18.83
N CYS A 32 -9.97 -15.19 19.77
CA CYS A 32 -9.45 -16.14 20.76
C CYS A 32 -8.89 -17.41 20.07
N ARG A 33 -9.64 -17.99 19.13
CA ARG A 33 -9.19 -19.15 18.35
C ARG A 33 -7.88 -18.86 17.61
N ASN A 34 -7.78 -17.71 16.97
CA ASN A 34 -6.63 -17.35 16.14
C ASN A 34 -5.38 -17.09 16.96
N LEU A 35 -5.51 -16.41 18.10
CA LEU A 35 -4.40 -16.15 19.01
C LEU A 35 -3.84 -17.47 19.57
N LEU A 36 -4.72 -18.38 20.00
CA LEU A 36 -4.32 -19.70 20.50
C LEU A 36 -3.71 -20.56 19.38
N ARG A 37 -4.31 -20.56 18.18
CA ARG A 37 -3.79 -21.31 17.02
C ARG A 37 -2.44 -20.79 16.54
N ALA A 38 -2.18 -19.48 16.66
CA ALA A 38 -0.89 -18.90 16.30
C ALA A 38 0.23 -19.36 17.25
N GLY A 39 -0.10 -19.77 18.47
CA GLY A 39 0.86 -20.27 19.45
C GLY A 39 1.69 -19.17 20.09
N PHE A 40 1.04 -18.07 20.50
CA PHE A 40 1.69 -16.99 21.23
C PHE A 40 2.42 -17.53 22.46
N ASN A 41 3.67 -17.14 22.64
CA ASN A 41 4.53 -17.68 23.69
C ASN A 41 4.44 -16.91 25.03
N GLY A 42 3.77 -15.76 25.03
CA GLY A 42 3.62 -14.91 26.22
C GLY A 42 2.41 -15.28 27.07
N GLU A 43 2.21 -14.51 28.14
CA GLU A 43 1.10 -14.73 29.05
C GLU A 43 -0.23 -14.26 28.45
N ILE A 44 -1.29 -15.05 28.62
CA ILE A 44 -2.64 -14.67 28.22
C ILE A 44 -3.51 -14.65 29.47
N ALA A 45 -4.26 -13.56 29.66
CA ALA A 45 -5.30 -13.44 30.67
C ALA A 45 -6.62 -13.03 30.00
N ALA A 46 -7.75 -13.26 30.66
CA ALA A 46 -9.06 -12.86 30.17
C ALA A 46 -9.87 -12.10 31.24
N VAL A 47 -10.53 -11.04 30.81
CA VAL A 47 -11.45 -10.23 31.62
C VAL A 47 -12.87 -10.47 31.11
N LEU A 48 -13.68 -11.15 31.92
CA LEU A 48 -15.04 -11.58 31.60
C LEU A 48 -16.00 -11.10 32.70
N PRO A 49 -16.77 -10.01 32.48
CA PRO A 49 -17.66 -9.42 33.49
C PRO A 49 -18.63 -10.40 34.16
N ASN A 50 -19.12 -11.39 33.39
CA ASN A 50 -20.06 -12.40 33.87
C ASN A 50 -19.38 -13.69 34.32
N GLY A 51 -18.06 -13.68 34.52
CA GLY A 51 -17.25 -14.85 34.78
C GLY A 51 -17.16 -15.82 33.59
N GLY A 52 -16.42 -16.92 33.78
CA GLY A 52 -16.24 -17.97 32.79
C GLY A 52 -14.84 -18.58 32.84
N ALA A 53 -14.60 -19.52 31.93
CA ALA A 53 -13.30 -20.14 31.72
C ALA A 53 -12.99 -20.22 30.22
N ILE A 54 -11.73 -20.01 29.86
CA ILE A 54 -11.22 -20.17 28.49
C ILE A 54 -10.04 -21.14 28.55
N ASN A 55 -10.27 -22.44 28.33
CA ASN A 55 -9.24 -23.48 28.43
C ASN A 55 -8.39 -23.31 29.72
N ASP A 56 -7.06 -23.21 29.59
CA ASP A 56 -6.10 -23.02 30.68
C ASP A 56 -5.74 -21.54 30.95
N ILE A 57 -6.51 -20.59 30.41
CA ILE A 57 -6.27 -19.15 30.54
C ILE A 57 -6.87 -18.63 31.85
N SER A 58 -6.09 -17.83 32.60
CA SER A 58 -6.56 -17.17 33.82
C SER A 58 -7.66 -16.16 33.49
N CYS A 59 -8.82 -16.28 34.15
CA CYS A 59 -9.99 -15.44 33.92
C CYS A 59 -10.35 -14.66 35.19
N CYS A 60 -10.58 -13.35 35.06
CA CYS A 60 -11.10 -12.48 36.13
C CYS A 60 -12.34 -11.71 35.66
N CYS A 61 -13.06 -11.10 36.61
CA CYS A 61 -14.32 -10.40 36.31
C CYS A 61 -14.11 -8.96 35.83
N ASP A 62 -13.01 -8.32 36.23
CA ASP A 62 -12.71 -6.93 35.89
C ASP A 62 -11.19 -6.72 35.70
N VAL A 63 -10.82 -5.59 35.10
CA VAL A 63 -9.43 -5.23 34.82
C VAL A 63 -8.62 -5.04 36.11
N PRO A 64 -9.11 -4.38 37.18
CA PRO A 64 -8.37 -4.27 38.44
C PRO A 64 -8.02 -5.61 39.09
N SER A 65 -8.80 -6.66 38.83
CA SER A 65 -8.55 -8.01 39.33
C SER A 65 -7.50 -8.80 38.53
N LEU A 66 -6.93 -8.22 37.46
CA LEU A 66 -5.80 -8.83 36.77
C LEU A 66 -4.61 -8.96 37.74
N THR A 67 -3.96 -10.12 37.73
CA THR A 67 -2.82 -10.41 38.62
C THR A 67 -1.57 -9.61 38.26
N ALA A 68 -1.45 -9.20 37.01
CA ALA A 68 -0.36 -8.40 36.49
C ALA A 68 -0.86 -7.48 35.37
N SER A 69 -0.16 -6.36 35.19
CA SER A 69 -0.39 -5.47 34.05
C SER A 69 -0.10 -6.20 32.73
N CYS A 70 -0.96 -6.03 31.74
CA CYS A 70 -0.71 -6.55 30.39
C CYS A 70 -0.06 -5.49 29.48
N ASP A 71 0.73 -5.93 28.50
CA ASP A 71 1.29 -5.03 27.48
C ASP A 71 0.20 -4.59 26.50
N LEU A 72 -0.60 -5.57 26.07
CA LEU A 72 -1.65 -5.42 25.06
C LEU A 72 -3.00 -5.93 25.58
N ALA A 73 -4.05 -5.14 25.41
CA ALA A 73 -5.43 -5.59 25.57
C ALA A 73 -6.11 -5.74 24.20
N ILE A 74 -6.82 -6.85 23.98
CA ILE A 74 -7.71 -7.02 22.84
C ILE A 74 -9.14 -6.93 23.37
N VAL A 75 -9.89 -5.93 22.90
CA VAL A 75 -11.19 -5.55 23.47
C VAL A 75 -12.27 -5.73 22.43
N SER A 76 -13.34 -6.41 22.83
CA SER A 76 -14.56 -6.61 22.06
C SER A 76 -15.76 -6.26 22.95
N ALA A 77 -15.98 -4.97 23.18
CA ALA A 77 -16.99 -4.46 24.10
C ALA A 77 -17.86 -3.38 23.43
N PRO A 78 -19.12 -3.16 23.89
CA PRO A 78 -20.00 -2.14 23.35
C PRO A 78 -19.39 -0.73 23.43
N PRO A 79 -19.65 0.16 22.45
CA PRO A 79 -19.07 1.51 22.41
C PRO A 79 -19.25 2.34 23.68
N GLU A 80 -20.34 2.16 24.42
CA GLU A 80 -20.63 2.88 25.66
C GLU A 80 -19.67 2.53 26.80
N SER A 81 -19.16 1.30 26.81
CA SER A 81 -18.28 0.78 27.86
C SER A 81 -16.80 1.10 27.64
N LEU A 82 -16.41 1.41 26.40
CA LEU A 82 -15.02 1.60 26.00
C LEU A 82 -14.28 2.68 26.82
N PRO A 83 -14.86 3.86 27.12
CA PRO A 83 -14.13 4.88 27.89
C PRO A 83 -13.75 4.41 29.30
N ALA A 84 -14.66 3.70 29.99
CA ALA A 84 -14.40 3.17 31.33
C ALA A 84 -13.34 2.05 31.27
N LEU A 85 -13.52 1.07 30.39
CA LEU A 85 -12.58 -0.03 30.22
C LEU A 85 -11.17 0.44 29.86
N ILE A 86 -11.04 1.43 28.96
CA ILE A 86 -9.76 2.00 28.58
C ILE A 86 -9.11 2.77 29.75
N GLY A 87 -9.91 3.47 30.55
CA GLY A 87 -9.44 4.09 31.79
C GLY A 87 -8.88 3.06 32.78
N ASP A 88 -9.62 1.98 33.01
CA ASP A 88 -9.21 0.90 33.90
C ASP A 88 -7.94 0.21 33.39
N LEU A 89 -7.88 -0.14 32.10
CA LEU A 89 -6.70 -0.73 31.45
C LEU A 89 -5.48 0.18 31.58
N GLY A 90 -5.64 1.47 31.30
CA GLY A 90 -4.56 2.45 31.44
C GLY A 90 -4.08 2.59 32.89
N SER A 91 -5.01 2.63 33.85
CA SER A 91 -4.69 2.73 35.28
C SER A 91 -3.97 1.49 35.82
N HIS A 92 -4.33 0.31 35.31
CA HIS A 92 -3.68 -0.96 35.63
C HIS A 92 -2.35 -1.16 34.87
N GLY A 93 -1.93 -0.17 34.06
CA GLY A 93 -0.60 -0.13 33.45
C GLY A 93 -0.54 -0.56 31.97
N THR A 94 -1.66 -0.93 31.37
CA THR A 94 -1.76 -1.36 29.97
C THR A 94 -1.26 -0.28 29.01
N LYS A 95 -0.48 -0.68 28.01
CA LYS A 95 0.20 0.26 27.11
C LYS A 95 -0.45 0.37 25.73
N ALA A 96 -1.07 -0.68 25.25
CA ALA A 96 -1.77 -0.69 23.97
C ALA A 96 -3.11 -1.45 24.05
N ALA A 97 -4.08 -1.04 23.25
CA ALA A 97 -5.36 -1.73 23.10
C ALA A 97 -5.76 -1.85 21.62
N ILE A 98 -6.26 -3.03 21.23
CA ILE A 98 -6.90 -3.28 19.93
C ILE A 98 -8.40 -3.34 20.14
N LEU A 99 -9.12 -2.44 19.47
CA LEU A 99 -10.58 -2.39 19.50
C LEU A 99 -11.13 -3.03 18.23
N VAL A 100 -11.53 -4.30 18.37
CA VAL A 100 -11.97 -5.12 17.24
C VAL A 100 -13.39 -4.72 16.82
N ALA A 101 -13.70 -4.80 15.53
CA ALA A 101 -15.05 -4.57 15.03
C ALA A 101 -16.06 -5.55 15.64
N ASP A 102 -17.09 -5.05 16.29
CA ASP A 102 -18.17 -5.84 16.91
C ASP A 102 -19.30 -6.21 15.92
N GLY A 103 -19.23 -5.72 14.69
CA GLY A 103 -20.24 -5.95 13.64
C GLY A 103 -21.46 -5.02 13.73
N CYS A 104 -21.44 -4.02 14.61
CA CYS A 104 -22.49 -3.01 14.74
C CYS A 104 -22.06 -1.67 14.13
N ASP A 105 -22.24 -1.51 12.82
CA ASP A 105 -22.25 -0.18 12.19
C ASP A 105 -23.58 0.53 12.52
N SER A 106 -23.74 1.01 13.75
CA SER A 106 -24.88 1.87 14.09
C SER A 106 -24.71 3.21 13.36
N HIS A 107 -25.63 3.55 12.47
CA HIS A 107 -25.61 4.73 11.59
C HIS A 107 -25.66 6.10 12.28
N GLU A 108 -25.48 6.21 13.60
CA GLU A 108 -25.53 7.47 14.35
C GLU A 108 -24.14 8.10 14.54
N GLN A 109 -23.70 8.86 13.53
CA GLN A 109 -22.37 9.50 13.50
C GLN A 109 -22.08 10.43 14.70
N ALA A 110 -23.11 11.08 15.27
CA ALA A 110 -22.95 12.01 16.39
C ALA A 110 -22.66 11.31 17.73
N GLY A 111 -23.19 10.09 17.95
CA GLY A 111 -22.93 9.28 19.15
C GLY A 111 -21.51 8.71 19.15
N ILE A 112 -21.10 8.20 17.99
CA ILE A 112 -19.76 7.61 17.75
C ILE A 112 -18.64 8.62 18.05
N CYS A 113 -18.77 9.87 17.57
CA CYS A 113 -17.75 10.90 17.81
C CYS A 113 -17.58 11.27 19.29
N ARG A 114 -18.66 11.29 20.07
CA ARG A 114 -18.59 11.58 21.51
C ARG A 114 -17.90 10.46 22.28
N GLN A 115 -18.30 9.21 22.03
CA GLN A 115 -17.69 8.04 22.66
C GLN A 115 -16.21 7.93 22.32
N GLN A 116 -15.84 8.12 21.05
CA GLN A 116 -14.45 8.12 20.62
C GLN A 116 -13.63 9.22 21.32
N THR A 117 -14.19 10.41 21.49
CA THR A 117 -13.51 11.52 22.20
C THR A 117 -13.29 11.19 23.68
N ALA A 118 -14.31 10.65 24.36
CA ALA A 118 -14.21 10.24 25.75
C ALA A 118 -13.19 9.11 25.96
N MET A 119 -13.19 8.12 25.06
CA MET A 119 -12.23 7.02 25.05
C MET A 119 -10.79 7.51 24.90
N LEU A 120 -10.52 8.42 23.95
CA LEU A 120 -9.20 9.01 23.78
C LEU A 120 -8.81 9.87 25.00
N ALA A 121 -9.76 10.55 25.63
CA ALA A 121 -9.50 11.30 26.87
C ALA A 121 -9.12 10.37 28.03
N ALA A 122 -9.74 9.19 28.15
CA ALA A 122 -9.39 8.18 29.15
C ALA A 122 -8.02 7.56 28.92
N ALA A 123 -7.60 7.36 27.66
CA ALA A 123 -6.30 6.77 27.34
C ALA A 123 -5.10 7.70 27.60
N ARG A 124 -5.28 9.00 27.38
CA ARG A 124 -4.21 10.03 27.39
C ARG A 124 -3.38 10.09 28.69
N PRO A 125 -3.96 10.12 29.90
CA PRO A 125 -3.21 10.20 31.15
C PRO A 125 -2.21 9.05 31.34
N HIS A 126 -2.53 7.88 30.76
CA HIS A 126 -1.75 6.66 30.89
C HIS A 126 -0.79 6.44 29.71
N GLY A 127 -0.89 7.27 28.66
CA GLY A 127 -0.17 7.07 27.40
C GLY A 127 -0.56 5.78 26.69
N LEU A 128 -1.76 5.24 26.95
CA LEU A 128 -2.26 4.04 26.30
C LEU A 128 -2.58 4.34 24.83
N ARG A 129 -2.07 3.51 23.92
CA ARG A 129 -2.33 3.63 22.47
C ARG A 129 -3.48 2.76 22.02
N ILE A 130 -4.27 3.24 21.06
CA ILE A 130 -5.47 2.54 20.59
C ILE A 130 -5.39 2.27 19.09
N LEU A 131 -5.45 0.99 18.71
CA LEU A 131 -5.67 0.55 17.32
C LEU A 131 -7.17 0.33 17.08
N GLY A 132 -7.71 0.94 16.02
CA GLY A 132 -9.14 0.95 15.73
C GLY A 132 -9.82 2.28 16.12
N PRO A 133 -11.09 2.28 16.55
CA PRO A 133 -12.00 1.13 16.64
C PRO A 133 -12.40 0.59 15.27
N GLY A 134 -13.09 -0.56 15.26
CA GLY A 134 -13.51 -1.22 14.02
C GLY A 134 -12.35 -1.88 13.27
N SER A 135 -11.28 -2.24 13.96
CA SER A 135 -10.14 -2.95 13.38
C SER A 135 -10.49 -4.44 13.18
N LEU A 136 -9.98 -5.07 12.13
CA LEU A 136 -9.95 -6.55 12.07
C LEU A 136 -8.93 -7.15 13.05
N GLY A 137 -8.03 -6.32 13.59
CA GLY A 137 -6.92 -6.72 14.43
C GLY A 137 -5.56 -6.69 13.71
N ILE A 138 -4.60 -7.39 14.29
CA ILE A 138 -3.24 -7.51 13.77
C ILE A 138 -2.79 -8.97 13.65
N MET A 139 -1.85 -9.21 12.76
CA MET A 139 -1.15 -10.48 12.64
C MET A 139 0.35 -10.20 12.56
N VAL A 140 1.13 -10.81 13.46
CA VAL A 140 2.60 -10.67 13.53
C VAL A 140 3.17 -12.08 13.57
N PRO A 141 3.40 -12.72 12.40
CA PRO A 141 3.83 -14.12 12.32
C PRO A 141 5.10 -14.44 13.11
N HIS A 142 6.10 -13.55 13.09
CA HIS A 142 7.36 -13.74 13.84
C HIS A 142 7.16 -13.80 15.35
N ALA A 143 6.19 -13.03 15.87
CA ALA A 143 5.81 -13.02 17.28
C ALA A 143 4.77 -14.10 17.62
N ARG A 144 4.33 -14.90 16.62
CA ARG A 144 3.24 -15.88 16.76
C ARG A 144 1.94 -15.25 17.28
N ILE A 145 1.66 -14.03 16.84
CA ILE A 145 0.45 -13.29 17.21
C ILE A 145 -0.50 -13.29 16.02
N ASN A 146 -1.71 -13.78 16.23
CA ASN A 146 -2.85 -13.50 15.35
C ASN A 146 -4.02 -13.01 16.21
N ALA A 147 -3.98 -11.71 16.51
CA ALA A 147 -4.99 -11.00 17.28
C ALA A 147 -6.04 -10.41 16.33
N SER A 148 -6.58 -11.23 15.42
CA SER A 148 -7.51 -10.79 14.37
C SER A 148 -8.71 -11.71 14.21
N ILE A 149 -9.72 -11.24 13.46
CA ILE A 149 -10.90 -12.05 13.10
C ILE A 149 -10.76 -12.82 11.77
N ALA A 150 -9.57 -12.86 11.19
CA ALA A 150 -9.30 -13.52 9.93
C ALA A 150 -9.39 -15.05 10.06
N ASP A 151 -9.90 -15.77 9.06
CA ASP A 151 -9.83 -17.25 9.06
C ASP A 151 -8.53 -17.80 8.46
N ILE A 152 -7.59 -16.91 8.12
CA ILE A 152 -6.31 -17.21 7.52
C ILE A 152 -5.16 -16.89 8.49
N GLN A 153 -4.13 -17.73 8.47
CA GLN A 153 -2.85 -17.47 9.13
C GLN A 153 -1.82 -17.02 8.07
N PRO A 154 -1.26 -15.81 8.17
CA PRO A 154 -0.23 -15.37 7.24
C PRO A 154 1.05 -16.19 7.44
N LEU A 155 1.72 -16.53 6.34
CA LEU A 155 3.06 -17.08 6.41
C LEU A 155 4.03 -16.06 7.03
N SER A 156 5.04 -16.54 7.75
CA SER A 156 6.12 -15.68 8.24
C SER A 156 7.03 -15.24 7.09
N GLY A 157 7.34 -13.95 7.02
CA GLY A 157 8.19 -13.36 5.99
C GLY A 157 8.54 -11.91 6.29
N ASN A 158 8.71 -11.09 5.27
CA ASN A 158 9.32 -9.77 5.39
C ASN A 158 8.49 -8.62 4.79
N LEU A 159 7.24 -8.91 4.40
CA LEU A 159 6.32 -7.90 3.91
C LEU A 159 5.47 -7.35 5.05
N ALA A 160 5.35 -6.04 5.16
CA ALA A 160 4.34 -5.44 6.03
C ALA A 160 3.14 -5.01 5.19
N LEU A 161 1.94 -5.40 5.59
CA LEU A 161 0.69 -5.06 4.92
C LEU A 161 -0.21 -4.26 5.86
N VAL A 162 -0.63 -3.07 5.43
CA VAL A 162 -1.40 -2.16 6.27
C VAL A 162 -2.56 -1.56 5.49
N GLY A 163 -3.74 -1.49 6.11
CA GLY A 163 -4.90 -0.86 5.49
C GLY A 163 -6.03 -0.56 6.46
N GLN A 164 -7.02 0.17 5.97
CA GLN A 164 -8.22 0.55 6.71
C GLN A 164 -9.25 -0.59 6.68
N SER A 165 -9.70 -0.99 5.49
CA SER A 165 -10.62 -2.12 5.29
C SER A 165 -9.95 -3.46 5.51
N GLY A 166 -10.69 -4.34 6.15
CA GLY A 166 -10.31 -5.71 6.40
C GLY A 166 -10.31 -6.61 5.16
N ALA A 167 -11.36 -6.57 4.35
CA ALA A 167 -11.55 -7.52 3.25
C ALA A 167 -10.42 -7.45 2.22
N ALA A 168 -9.98 -6.23 1.88
CA ALA A 168 -8.86 -6.04 0.95
C ALA A 168 -7.55 -6.61 1.50
N LEU A 169 -7.27 -6.43 2.80
CA LEU A 169 -6.07 -6.99 3.43
C LEU A 169 -6.11 -8.52 3.43
N LEU A 170 -7.25 -9.13 3.78
CA LEU A 170 -7.39 -10.58 3.80
C LEU A 170 -7.23 -11.20 2.41
N SER A 171 -7.77 -10.57 1.37
CA SER A 171 -7.56 -11.02 -0.02
C SER A 171 -6.08 -11.00 -0.41
N VAL A 172 -5.32 -9.99 0.04
CA VAL A 172 -3.87 -9.89 -0.19
C VAL A 172 -3.12 -10.97 0.60
N VAL A 173 -3.52 -11.25 1.84
CA VAL A 173 -2.92 -12.33 2.64
C VAL A 173 -3.17 -13.70 2.01
N GLU A 174 -4.38 -13.98 1.53
CA GLU A 174 -4.73 -15.23 0.83
C GLU A 174 -3.89 -15.40 -0.45
N ALA A 175 -3.86 -14.37 -1.29
CA ALA A 175 -3.07 -14.37 -2.52
C ALA A 175 -1.57 -14.55 -2.23
N ALA A 176 -1.03 -13.87 -1.21
CA ALA A 176 0.37 -14.02 -0.81
C ALA A 176 0.69 -15.44 -0.31
N ASN A 177 -0.17 -16.04 0.52
CA ASN A 177 0.02 -17.41 1.01
C ASN A 177 0.09 -18.42 -0.14
N SER A 178 -0.78 -18.30 -1.16
CA SER A 178 -0.73 -19.15 -2.36
C SER A 178 0.58 -19.05 -3.15
N ARG A 179 1.27 -17.90 -3.01
CA ARG A 179 2.56 -17.60 -3.67
C ARG A 179 3.77 -17.85 -2.75
N ASN A 180 3.57 -18.41 -1.56
CA ASN A 180 4.59 -18.56 -0.51
C ASN A 180 5.28 -17.23 -0.13
N LEU A 181 4.54 -16.12 -0.19
CA LEU A 181 4.99 -14.82 0.31
C LEU A 181 4.51 -14.65 1.74
N GLY A 182 5.44 -14.33 2.64
CA GLY A 182 5.15 -14.16 4.06
C GLY A 182 5.21 -12.70 4.50
N PHE A 183 4.61 -12.44 5.65
CA PHE A 183 4.49 -11.12 6.25
C PHE A 183 5.31 -11.01 7.54
N SER A 184 5.88 -9.83 7.77
CA SER A 184 6.34 -9.41 9.10
C SER A 184 5.15 -8.93 9.93
N HIS A 185 4.26 -8.13 9.31
CA HIS A 185 3.10 -7.54 9.96
C HIS A 185 1.92 -7.47 8.99
N VAL A 186 0.71 -7.74 9.48
CA VAL A 186 -0.56 -7.40 8.84
C VAL A 186 -1.36 -6.55 9.83
N ILE A 187 -1.70 -5.32 9.45
CA ILE A 187 -2.27 -4.32 10.36
C ILE A 187 -3.55 -3.76 9.75
N SER A 188 -4.70 -4.05 10.37
CA SER A 188 -5.94 -3.35 10.10
C SER A 188 -6.08 -2.15 11.04
N LEU A 189 -6.07 -0.94 10.49
CA LEU A 189 -6.11 0.28 11.28
C LEU A 189 -7.53 0.64 11.77
N GLY A 190 -8.57 0.09 11.13
CA GLY A 190 -9.95 0.48 11.40
C GLY A 190 -10.15 1.97 11.17
N ARG A 191 -10.89 2.63 12.07
CA ARG A 191 -11.22 4.07 11.96
C ARG A 191 -10.06 5.03 12.28
N MET A 192 -8.88 4.53 12.67
CA MET A 192 -7.71 5.35 12.99
C MET A 192 -8.00 6.45 14.02
N ALA A 193 -8.66 6.10 15.14
CA ALA A 193 -8.97 7.07 16.19
C ALA A 193 -7.72 7.61 16.89
N ASP A 194 -6.68 6.80 17.00
CA ASP A 194 -5.37 7.16 17.56
C ASP A 194 -4.24 6.69 16.63
N VAL A 195 -4.03 5.37 16.51
CA VAL A 195 -3.00 4.81 15.62
C VAL A 195 -3.44 4.94 14.16
N ASP A 196 -2.60 5.58 13.33
CA ASP A 196 -2.85 5.82 11.91
C ASP A 196 -1.72 5.30 11.00
N TYR A 197 -1.84 5.52 9.68
CA TYR A 197 -0.81 5.13 8.71
C TYR A 197 0.57 5.72 9.01
N GLY A 198 0.64 6.94 9.55
CA GLY A 198 1.91 7.59 9.89
C GLY A 198 2.62 6.89 11.04
N ASP A 199 1.87 6.44 12.05
CA ASP A 199 2.40 5.64 13.16
C ASP A 199 2.89 4.26 12.69
N ALA A 200 2.09 3.58 11.86
CA ALA A 200 2.46 2.30 11.29
C ALA A 200 3.73 2.43 10.43
N LEU A 201 3.83 3.48 9.61
CA LEU A 201 5.03 3.80 8.83
C LEU A 201 6.27 3.98 9.70
N ASP A 202 6.20 4.87 10.70
CA ASP A 202 7.33 5.16 11.58
C ASP A 202 7.80 3.88 12.31
N TYR A 203 6.87 3.02 12.74
CA TYR A 203 7.21 1.77 13.42
C TYR A 203 7.88 0.79 12.46
N LEU A 204 7.23 0.52 11.33
CA LEU A 204 7.69 -0.46 10.33
C LEU A 204 9.00 -0.05 9.66
N ALA A 205 9.25 1.25 9.52
CA ALA A 205 10.51 1.77 8.98
C ALA A 205 11.73 1.42 9.83
N ASN A 206 11.52 1.16 11.12
CA ASN A 206 12.56 0.80 12.08
C ASN A 206 12.55 -0.70 12.46
N ASP A 207 11.63 -1.48 11.90
CA ASP A 207 11.51 -2.90 12.20
C ASP A 207 12.49 -3.74 11.37
N ALA A 208 13.28 -4.57 12.03
CA ALA A 208 14.36 -5.34 11.39
C ALA A 208 13.85 -6.43 10.43
N ASP A 209 12.66 -6.97 10.70
CA ASP A 209 12.05 -8.06 9.92
C ASP A 209 11.34 -7.54 8.66
N THR A 210 11.04 -6.25 8.61
CA THR A 210 10.33 -5.62 7.50
C THR A 210 11.30 -5.23 6.38
N ARG A 211 10.97 -5.61 5.14
CA ARG A 211 11.75 -5.31 3.92
C ARG A 211 10.97 -4.54 2.87
N ALA A 212 9.65 -4.54 2.92
CA ALA A 212 8.79 -3.67 2.13
C ALA A 212 7.46 -3.44 2.86
N ILE A 213 6.84 -2.28 2.62
CA ILE A 213 5.56 -1.91 3.21
C ILE A 213 4.52 -1.74 2.10
N LEU A 214 3.38 -2.40 2.26
CA LEU A 214 2.26 -2.41 1.32
C LEU A 214 1.06 -1.73 1.97
N PHE A 215 0.58 -0.66 1.36
CA PHE A 215 -0.60 0.06 1.83
C PHE A 215 -1.80 -0.15 0.93
N VAL A 216 -2.94 -0.41 1.56
CA VAL A 216 -4.26 -0.24 0.96
C VAL A 216 -4.94 0.94 1.65
N ILE A 217 -4.86 2.11 1.03
CA ILE A 217 -5.30 3.39 1.61
C ILE A 217 -6.70 3.72 1.10
N GLU A 218 -7.64 3.94 2.00
CA GLU A 218 -8.95 4.52 1.69
C GLU A 218 -8.95 6.02 1.95
N SER A 219 -8.53 6.42 3.15
CA SER A 219 -8.49 7.80 3.60
C SER A 219 -7.25 8.05 4.47
N LEU A 220 -6.82 9.31 4.55
CA LEU A 220 -5.76 9.75 5.45
C LEU A 220 -6.33 10.72 6.49
N THR A 221 -6.05 10.49 7.77
CA THR A 221 -6.47 11.38 8.86
C THR A 221 -5.45 12.50 9.08
N GLN A 222 -4.20 12.15 9.39
CA GLN A 222 -3.12 13.09 9.69
C GLN A 222 -2.14 13.20 8.52
N VAL A 223 -2.53 13.89 7.44
CA VAL A 223 -1.77 13.96 6.19
C VAL A 223 -0.32 14.43 6.40
N ARG A 224 -0.09 15.48 7.20
CA ARG A 224 1.28 16.00 7.45
C ARG A 224 2.18 14.96 8.12
N LYS A 225 1.66 14.26 9.12
CA LYS A 225 2.35 13.18 9.83
C LYS A 225 2.66 12.03 8.88
N PHE A 226 1.66 11.60 8.10
CA PHE A 226 1.83 10.56 7.08
C PHE A 226 2.92 10.92 6.06
N LEU A 227 2.91 12.13 5.50
CA LEU A 227 3.92 12.54 4.51
C LEU A 227 5.34 12.56 5.09
N SER A 228 5.47 12.99 6.36
CA SER A 228 6.75 12.99 7.06
C SER A 228 7.27 11.55 7.26
N ALA A 229 6.41 10.67 7.79
CA ALA A 229 6.74 9.26 8.03
C ALA A 229 7.03 8.53 6.71
N ALA A 230 6.24 8.79 5.66
CA ALA A 230 6.41 8.18 4.35
C ALA A 230 7.76 8.52 3.74
N ARG A 231 8.15 9.81 3.74
CA ARG A 231 9.46 10.25 3.25
C ARG A 231 10.63 9.68 4.03
N ALA A 232 10.47 9.46 5.33
CA ALA A 232 11.49 8.83 6.14
C ALA A 232 11.62 7.34 5.82
N ALA A 233 10.49 6.63 5.77
CA ALA A 233 10.44 5.20 5.49
C ALA A 233 10.94 4.85 4.08
N THR A 234 10.52 5.62 3.06
CA THR A 234 10.84 5.33 1.65
C THR A 234 12.31 5.46 1.31
N ARG A 235 13.12 6.13 2.13
CA ARG A 235 14.58 6.21 1.96
C ARG A 235 15.27 4.87 2.20
N ASN A 236 14.68 4.01 3.03
CA ASN A 236 15.31 2.76 3.46
C ASN A 236 14.52 1.53 3.00
N LEU A 237 13.21 1.66 2.82
CA LEU A 237 12.32 0.57 2.45
C LEU A 237 11.48 0.93 1.23
N PRO A 238 11.26 0.00 0.30
CA PRO A 238 10.19 0.13 -0.69
C PRO A 238 8.83 0.24 0.00
N VAL A 239 8.07 1.28 -0.36
CA VAL A 239 6.68 1.45 0.08
C VAL A 239 5.78 1.50 -1.15
N VAL A 240 4.85 0.55 -1.24
CA VAL A 240 3.90 0.43 -2.35
C VAL A 240 2.52 0.82 -1.85
N ALA A 241 1.81 1.68 -2.59
CA ALA A 241 0.53 2.22 -2.15
C ALA A 241 -0.56 2.03 -3.19
N LEU A 242 -1.66 1.41 -2.76
CA LEU A 242 -2.91 1.32 -3.49
C LEU A 242 -3.93 2.27 -2.87
N LYS A 243 -4.46 3.22 -3.66
CA LYS A 243 -5.61 4.04 -3.24
C LYS A 243 -6.90 3.31 -3.62
N ALA A 244 -7.70 2.91 -2.62
CA ALA A 244 -9.05 2.43 -2.81
C ALA A 244 -10.04 3.61 -2.97
N GLY A 245 -11.20 3.38 -3.58
CA GLY A 245 -12.24 4.43 -3.72
C GLY A 245 -11.85 5.60 -4.64
N ARG A 246 -11.03 5.35 -5.67
CA ARG A 246 -10.50 6.37 -6.60
C ARG A 246 -11.57 7.21 -7.32
N PHE A 247 -12.75 6.63 -7.50
CA PHE A 247 -13.87 7.24 -8.21
C PHE A 247 -15.08 7.43 -7.30
N GLN A 248 -14.94 7.26 -5.99
CA GLN A 248 -16.01 7.64 -5.07
C GLN A 248 -16.16 9.16 -5.17
N GLN A 249 -17.33 9.60 -5.62
CA GLN A 249 -17.69 11.01 -5.55
C GLN A 249 -17.69 11.43 -4.08
N PRO A 250 -17.11 12.59 -3.73
CA PRO A 250 -17.25 13.14 -2.39
C PRO A 250 -18.74 13.11 -2.02
N ALA A 251 -19.06 12.62 -0.83
CA ALA A 251 -20.42 12.71 -0.33
C ALA A 251 -20.71 14.19 -0.05
N TRP A 252 -21.14 14.93 -1.08
CA TRP A 252 -21.58 16.32 -1.00
C TRP A 252 -22.81 16.52 -0.10
N ARG A 253 -23.30 15.44 0.52
CA ARG A 253 -24.40 15.43 1.49
C ARG A 253 -24.04 15.99 2.85
N SER A 254 -22.76 16.26 3.13
CA SER A 254 -22.33 17.02 4.31
C SER A 254 -22.05 18.46 3.92
N THR A 255 -22.57 19.41 4.70
CA THR A 255 -22.19 20.84 4.59
C THR A 255 -20.73 21.09 4.94
N SER A 256 -19.99 20.10 5.47
CA SER A 256 -18.54 20.17 5.75
C SER A 256 -17.88 18.78 5.63
N PRO A 257 -17.55 18.30 4.42
CA PRO A 257 -16.79 17.06 4.26
C PRO A 257 -15.36 17.21 4.83
N PRO A 258 -14.80 16.18 5.50
CA PRO A 258 -13.37 16.14 5.82
C PRO A 258 -12.51 16.37 4.57
N VAL A 259 -11.37 17.07 4.70
CA VAL A 259 -10.44 17.34 3.58
C VAL A 259 -10.03 16.05 2.85
N SER A 260 -9.92 14.93 3.57
CA SER A 260 -9.61 13.60 3.02
C SER A 260 -10.63 13.10 1.99
N GLU A 261 -11.90 13.51 2.10
CA GLU A 261 -12.99 13.14 1.18
C GLU A 261 -13.03 14.03 -0.07
N MET A 262 -12.30 15.16 -0.07
CA MET A 262 -12.19 16.08 -1.20
C MET A 262 -10.96 15.82 -2.08
N MET A 263 -10.04 14.96 -1.64
CA MET A 263 -8.79 14.68 -2.35
C MET A 263 -9.04 13.80 -3.57
N THR A 264 -8.69 14.30 -4.77
CA THR A 264 -8.77 13.53 -6.02
C THR A 264 -7.73 12.42 -6.07
N THR A 265 -7.97 11.40 -6.89
CA THR A 265 -7.00 10.33 -7.17
C THR A 265 -5.66 10.88 -7.68
N SER A 266 -5.69 11.89 -8.54
CA SER A 266 -4.49 12.56 -9.05
C SER A 266 -3.65 13.20 -7.94
N LEU A 267 -4.29 13.72 -6.88
CA LEU A 267 -3.60 14.29 -5.74
C LEU A 267 -2.93 13.19 -4.90
N TYR A 268 -3.61 12.06 -4.65
CA TYR A 268 -2.99 10.92 -3.97
C TYR A 268 -1.78 10.38 -4.74
N ASP A 269 -1.90 10.19 -6.07
CA ASP A 269 -0.79 9.71 -6.88
C ASP A 269 0.40 10.68 -6.86
N ALA A 270 0.14 11.98 -6.96
CA ALA A 270 1.17 13.01 -6.85
C ALA A 270 1.85 13.00 -5.46
N LEU A 271 1.07 12.84 -4.39
CA LEU A 271 1.59 12.75 -3.02
C LEU A 271 2.44 11.50 -2.80
N PHE A 272 1.98 10.34 -3.27
CA PHE A 272 2.73 9.09 -3.18
C PHE A 272 4.06 9.20 -3.91
N ARG A 273 4.06 9.68 -5.15
CA ARG A 273 5.30 9.89 -5.92
C ARG A 273 6.22 10.90 -5.24
N ARG A 274 5.68 12.00 -4.71
CA ARG A 274 6.48 13.02 -3.99
C ARG A 274 7.07 12.52 -2.68
N CYS A 275 6.51 11.47 -2.10
CA CYS A 275 7.07 10.77 -0.94
C CYS A 275 7.89 9.53 -1.32
N GLY A 276 8.09 9.28 -2.61
CA GLY A 276 8.80 8.14 -3.17
C GLY A 276 8.16 6.78 -2.89
N MET A 277 6.85 6.78 -2.63
CA MET A 277 6.04 5.57 -2.62
C MET A 277 5.69 5.18 -4.07
N VAL A 278 5.63 3.89 -4.34
CA VAL A 278 5.24 3.34 -5.66
C VAL A 278 3.71 3.24 -5.71
N PRO A 279 3.00 4.09 -6.48
CA PRO A 279 1.56 3.97 -6.63
C PRO A 279 1.22 2.78 -7.53
N VAL A 280 0.26 1.96 -7.12
CA VAL A 280 -0.30 0.83 -7.89
C VAL A 280 -1.81 0.97 -7.98
N SER A 281 -2.43 0.22 -8.89
CA SER A 281 -3.87 0.34 -9.17
C SER A 281 -4.71 -0.84 -8.72
N GLU A 282 -4.10 -1.99 -8.46
CA GLU A 282 -4.79 -3.24 -8.17
C GLU A 282 -4.08 -4.01 -7.05
N LEU A 283 -4.83 -4.88 -6.34
CA LEU A 283 -4.29 -5.69 -5.24
C LEU A 283 -3.25 -6.70 -5.72
N GLU A 284 -3.42 -7.22 -6.93
CA GLU A 284 -2.44 -8.13 -7.54
C GLU A 284 -1.14 -7.39 -7.83
N GLU A 285 -1.22 -6.21 -8.46
CA GLU A 285 -0.06 -5.36 -8.72
C GLU A 285 0.68 -4.97 -7.42
N LEU A 286 -0.05 -4.77 -6.31
CA LEU A 286 0.54 -4.51 -4.99
C LEU A 286 1.50 -5.64 -4.56
N LEU A 287 1.06 -6.90 -4.67
CA LEU A 287 1.87 -8.08 -4.31
C LEU A 287 3.01 -8.32 -5.30
N GLU A 288 2.75 -8.21 -6.60
CA GLU A 288 3.75 -8.39 -7.64
C GLU A 288 4.89 -7.37 -7.53
N THR A 289 4.53 -6.12 -7.25
CA THR A 289 5.49 -5.04 -7.01
C THR A 289 6.31 -5.33 -5.75
N ALA A 290 5.66 -5.78 -4.67
CA ALA A 290 6.35 -6.18 -3.44
C ALA A 290 7.37 -7.29 -3.69
N GLN A 291 6.95 -8.36 -4.38
CA GLN A 291 7.80 -9.51 -4.70
C GLN A 291 9.00 -9.05 -5.52
N THR A 292 8.79 -8.24 -6.54
CA THR A 292 9.88 -7.80 -7.41
C THR A 292 10.86 -6.89 -6.66
N LEU A 293 10.37 -5.94 -5.85
CA LEU A 293 11.23 -5.01 -5.11
C LEU A 293 11.99 -5.67 -3.94
N THR A 294 11.54 -6.82 -3.44
CA THR A 294 12.18 -7.52 -2.32
C THR A 294 13.03 -8.72 -2.72
N THR A 295 12.79 -9.31 -3.90
CA THR A 295 13.51 -10.51 -4.37
C THR A 295 14.39 -10.26 -5.58
N ALA A 296 13.99 -9.37 -6.48
CA ALA A 296 14.74 -9.12 -7.71
C ALA A 296 15.97 -8.25 -7.43
N ARG A 297 17.05 -8.55 -8.15
CA ARG A 297 18.09 -7.55 -8.34
C ARG A 297 17.47 -6.39 -9.12
N SER A 298 17.68 -5.16 -8.66
CA SER A 298 17.21 -4.00 -9.40
C SER A 298 18.00 -3.89 -10.71
N PRO A 299 17.36 -3.90 -11.90
CA PRO A 299 18.02 -3.61 -13.16
C PRO A 299 18.87 -2.35 -13.07
N THR A 300 20.03 -2.33 -13.72
CA THR A 300 20.94 -1.16 -13.75
C THR A 300 20.44 -0.05 -14.67
N GLY A 301 19.63 -0.40 -15.66
CA GLY A 301 19.07 0.51 -16.65
C GLY A 301 17.80 -0.07 -17.30
N ASN A 302 17.35 0.54 -18.38
CA ASN A 302 16.09 0.23 -19.04
C ASN A 302 16.23 -0.60 -20.32
N ARG A 303 17.37 -1.31 -20.51
CA ARG A 303 17.65 -2.16 -21.68
C ARG A 303 17.35 -3.62 -21.37
N PHE A 304 16.26 -4.14 -21.93
CA PHE A 304 15.76 -5.49 -21.64
C PHE A 304 16.00 -6.46 -22.80
N ALA A 305 16.45 -7.67 -22.49
CA ALA A 305 16.39 -8.80 -23.42
C ALA A 305 15.17 -9.67 -23.11
N ILE A 306 14.36 -9.99 -24.13
CA ILE A 306 13.19 -10.87 -23.99
C ILE A 306 13.48 -12.20 -24.68
N VAL A 307 13.29 -13.30 -23.95
CA VAL A 307 13.45 -14.67 -24.48
C VAL A 307 12.19 -15.49 -24.22
N ALA A 308 11.70 -16.20 -25.23
CA ALA A 308 10.50 -17.01 -25.14
C ALA A 308 10.58 -18.28 -26.00
N ASN A 309 9.82 -19.33 -25.65
CA ASN A 309 9.59 -20.49 -26.52
C ASN A 309 8.44 -20.28 -27.53
N GLY A 310 7.95 -19.04 -27.67
CA GLY A 310 6.94 -18.64 -28.64
C GLY A 310 7.14 -17.19 -29.05
N ARG A 311 7.12 -16.94 -30.36
CA ARG A 311 7.34 -15.60 -30.94
C ARG A 311 6.26 -14.60 -30.53
N ASP A 312 5.02 -15.05 -30.52
CA ASP A 312 3.84 -14.29 -30.11
C ASP A 312 3.94 -13.79 -28.66
N LEU A 313 4.41 -14.64 -27.75
CA LEU A 313 4.66 -14.26 -26.36
C LEU A 313 5.73 -13.18 -26.22
N ALA A 314 6.82 -13.34 -26.97
CA ALA A 314 7.89 -12.36 -27.00
C ALA A 314 7.41 -11.00 -27.54
N TRP A 315 6.55 -11.00 -28.57
CA TRP A 315 5.95 -9.77 -29.09
C TRP A 315 4.99 -9.10 -28.11
N LEU A 316 4.11 -9.87 -27.45
CA LEU A 316 3.21 -9.33 -26.43
C LEU A 316 3.99 -8.67 -25.27
N ALA A 317 5.09 -9.28 -24.86
CA ALA A 317 5.97 -8.69 -23.86
C ALA A 317 6.69 -7.43 -24.38
N ALA A 318 7.18 -7.44 -25.62
CA ALA A 318 7.83 -6.27 -26.23
C ALA A 318 6.85 -5.09 -26.37
N ASP A 319 5.62 -5.32 -26.83
CA ASP A 319 4.59 -4.30 -26.93
C ASP A 319 4.28 -3.68 -25.57
N THR A 320 4.14 -4.52 -24.54
CA THR A 320 3.96 -4.04 -23.16
C THR A 320 5.17 -3.25 -22.69
N LEU A 321 6.40 -3.69 -23.02
CA LEU A 321 7.63 -3.02 -22.61
C LEU A 321 7.70 -1.60 -23.17
N PHE A 322 7.41 -1.45 -24.47
CA PHE A 322 7.36 -0.15 -25.12
C PHE A 322 6.28 0.76 -24.53
N GLN A 323 5.08 0.23 -24.25
CA GLN A 323 4.01 0.99 -23.60
C GLN A 323 4.42 1.50 -22.21
N GLN A 324 5.26 0.75 -21.48
CA GLN A 324 5.77 1.15 -20.17
C GLN A 324 7.01 2.06 -20.26
N GLY A 325 7.50 2.37 -21.46
CA GLY A 325 8.69 3.19 -21.71
C GLY A 325 10.01 2.49 -21.42
N GLY A 326 10.05 1.15 -21.54
CA GLY A 326 11.28 0.37 -21.54
C GLY A 326 11.83 0.19 -22.95
N ASP A 327 13.13 -0.09 -23.04
CA ASP A 327 13.83 -0.28 -24.31
C ASP A 327 14.32 -1.74 -24.42
N LEU A 328 14.40 -2.25 -25.64
CA LEU A 328 15.08 -3.51 -25.90
C LEU A 328 16.59 -3.34 -25.91
N ALA A 329 17.31 -4.34 -25.41
CA ALA A 329 18.76 -4.35 -25.37
C ALA A 329 19.36 -4.51 -26.77
N ASN A 330 20.36 -3.69 -27.07
CA ASN A 330 21.22 -3.87 -28.24
C ASN A 330 22.34 -4.86 -27.88
N LEU A 331 22.21 -6.10 -28.32
CA LEU A 331 23.17 -7.17 -28.05
C LEU A 331 24.51 -6.90 -28.76
N SER A 332 25.59 -7.32 -28.12
CA SER A 332 26.92 -7.28 -28.73
C SER A 332 27.02 -8.23 -29.93
N SER A 333 27.91 -7.92 -30.86
CA SER A 333 28.14 -8.79 -32.03
C SER A 333 28.60 -10.20 -31.63
N GLU A 334 29.34 -10.33 -30.53
CA GLU A 334 29.74 -11.61 -29.94
C GLU A 334 28.52 -12.41 -29.48
N SER A 335 27.63 -11.82 -28.66
CA SER A 335 26.40 -12.50 -28.23
C SER A 335 25.50 -12.89 -29.39
N ILE A 336 25.36 -12.04 -30.40
CA ILE A 336 24.59 -12.35 -31.62
C ILE A 336 25.17 -13.59 -32.31
N GLN A 337 26.50 -13.69 -32.42
CA GLN A 337 27.16 -14.84 -33.04
C GLN A 337 26.97 -16.12 -32.22
N HIS A 338 27.08 -16.03 -30.89
CA HIS A 338 26.86 -17.18 -29.99
C HIS A 338 25.39 -17.64 -29.98
N LEU A 339 24.44 -16.72 -30.15
CA LEU A 339 23.01 -17.04 -30.23
C LEU A 339 22.64 -17.72 -31.55
N ALA A 340 23.28 -17.37 -32.67
CA ALA A 340 22.88 -17.83 -34.01
C ALA A 340 22.72 -19.35 -34.14
N GLY A 341 23.53 -20.14 -33.42
CA GLY A 341 23.45 -21.61 -33.42
C GLY A 341 22.34 -22.21 -32.54
N LEU A 342 21.68 -21.40 -31.71
CA LEU A 342 20.70 -21.83 -30.70
C LEU A 342 19.25 -21.48 -31.06
N LEU A 343 19.04 -20.58 -32.03
CA LEU A 343 17.72 -20.04 -32.37
C LEU A 343 17.01 -20.90 -33.43
N ALA A 344 15.67 -20.99 -33.31
CA ALA A 344 14.85 -21.76 -34.24
C ALA A 344 14.66 -21.09 -35.62
N SER A 345 15.02 -19.81 -35.77
CA SER A 345 14.88 -19.07 -37.03
C SER A 345 15.96 -18.00 -37.21
N ASN A 346 16.25 -17.62 -38.45
CA ASN A 346 17.14 -16.51 -38.85
C ASN A 346 16.58 -15.11 -38.51
N GLY A 347 15.70 -15.00 -37.51
CA GLY A 347 15.13 -13.73 -37.08
C GLY A 347 16.21 -12.84 -36.46
N SER A 348 16.05 -11.52 -36.57
CA SER A 348 16.98 -10.57 -35.94
C SER A 348 16.87 -10.66 -34.41
N PRO A 349 17.92 -11.09 -33.69
CA PRO A 349 17.90 -11.22 -32.22
C PRO A 349 17.76 -9.88 -31.48
N ASN A 350 17.79 -8.75 -32.20
CA ASN A 350 17.69 -7.40 -31.65
C ASN A 350 16.26 -6.97 -31.27
N LEU A 351 15.23 -7.73 -31.64
CA LEU A 351 13.83 -7.45 -31.26
C LEU A 351 13.37 -8.32 -30.09
N SER A 352 13.55 -9.63 -30.23
CA SER A 352 13.27 -10.61 -29.18
C SER A 352 13.79 -11.97 -29.60
N ILE A 353 14.01 -12.84 -28.63
CA ILE A 353 14.63 -14.15 -28.86
C ILE A 353 13.56 -15.24 -28.81
N ASP A 354 13.30 -15.85 -29.97
CA ASP A 354 12.39 -16.98 -30.16
C ASP A 354 13.17 -18.29 -30.16
N LEU A 355 13.00 -19.08 -29.10
CA LEU A 355 13.61 -20.39 -28.93
C LEU A 355 12.86 -21.50 -29.68
N GLY A 356 11.64 -21.22 -30.15
CA GLY A 356 10.72 -22.19 -30.75
C GLY A 356 9.96 -23.04 -29.73
N ILE A 357 8.81 -23.58 -30.15
CA ILE A 357 7.84 -24.26 -29.27
C ILE A 357 8.42 -25.46 -28.50
N GLY A 358 9.36 -26.18 -29.12
CA GLY A 358 10.04 -27.35 -28.53
C GLY A 358 11.36 -27.02 -27.83
N ALA A 359 11.59 -25.77 -27.41
CA ALA A 359 12.79 -25.39 -26.68
C ALA A 359 12.91 -26.18 -25.38
N ASP A 360 14.01 -26.93 -25.25
CA ASP A 360 14.30 -27.73 -24.06
C ASP A 360 15.02 -26.90 -22.98
N ALA A 361 15.19 -27.52 -21.81
CA ALA A 361 15.87 -26.91 -20.68
C ALA A 361 17.30 -26.45 -21.01
N THR A 362 18.03 -27.24 -21.82
CA THR A 362 19.39 -26.94 -22.28
C THR A 362 19.43 -25.66 -23.11
N ARG A 363 18.51 -25.50 -24.07
CA ARG A 363 18.43 -24.30 -24.92
C ARG A 363 18.13 -23.05 -24.09
N TYR A 364 17.20 -23.13 -23.13
CA TYR A 364 16.92 -22.03 -22.20
C TYR A 364 18.16 -21.63 -21.40
N ALA A 365 18.88 -22.58 -20.81
CA ALA A 365 20.09 -22.31 -20.04
C ALA A 365 21.17 -21.65 -20.90
N ASN A 366 21.48 -22.21 -22.08
CA ASN A 366 22.54 -21.69 -22.95
C ASN A 366 22.26 -20.26 -23.41
N VAL A 367 21.03 -19.96 -23.84
CA VAL A 367 20.65 -18.61 -24.25
C VAL A 367 20.71 -17.64 -23.07
N LEU A 368 20.19 -18.06 -21.90
CA LEU A 368 20.22 -17.21 -20.72
C LEU A 368 21.66 -16.91 -20.25
N GLU A 369 22.57 -17.89 -20.32
CA GLU A 369 23.98 -17.68 -19.99
C GLU A 369 24.64 -16.59 -20.89
N ILE A 370 24.29 -16.55 -22.18
CA ILE A 370 24.76 -15.52 -23.10
C ILE A 370 24.17 -14.15 -22.73
N LEU A 371 22.85 -14.06 -22.52
CA LEU A 371 22.17 -12.80 -22.21
C LEU A 371 22.61 -12.20 -20.88
N LEU A 372 22.80 -13.04 -19.85
CA LEU A 372 23.30 -12.61 -18.55
C LEU A 372 24.79 -12.22 -18.58
N ALA A 373 25.50 -12.50 -19.68
CA ALA A 373 26.88 -12.10 -19.88
C ALA A 373 27.05 -10.84 -20.75
N ASP A 374 26.02 -10.45 -21.50
CA ASP A 374 26.09 -9.35 -22.45
C ASP A 374 26.07 -7.97 -21.75
N PRO A 375 27.04 -7.07 -22.04
CA PRO A 375 27.12 -5.74 -21.42
C PRO A 375 26.01 -4.76 -21.88
N GLY A 376 25.33 -5.08 -22.97
CA GLY A 376 24.19 -4.34 -23.52
C GLY A 376 22.87 -4.60 -22.78
N VAL A 377 22.82 -5.60 -21.89
CA VAL A 377 21.61 -6.08 -21.22
C VAL A 377 21.61 -5.65 -19.75
N ASP A 378 20.59 -4.90 -19.33
CA ASP A 378 20.38 -4.52 -17.92
C ASP A 378 19.43 -5.49 -17.19
N ALA A 379 18.52 -6.11 -17.95
CA ALA A 379 17.59 -7.12 -17.46
C ALA A 379 17.18 -8.13 -18.54
N VAL A 380 16.83 -9.34 -18.11
CA VAL A 380 16.28 -10.41 -18.96
C VAL A 380 14.87 -10.74 -18.50
N ILE A 381 13.95 -10.85 -19.45
CA ILE A 381 12.59 -11.35 -19.25
C ILE A 381 12.50 -12.71 -19.95
N ALA A 382 12.39 -13.78 -19.17
CA ALA A 382 12.29 -15.14 -19.69
C ALA A 382 10.84 -15.66 -19.62
N LEU A 383 10.28 -16.02 -20.77
CA LEU A 383 8.90 -16.44 -20.92
C LEU A 383 8.83 -17.92 -21.33
N HIS A 384 7.83 -18.63 -20.81
CA HIS A 384 7.57 -20.02 -21.17
C HIS A 384 6.07 -20.28 -21.26
N ALA A 385 5.62 -20.78 -22.42
CA ALA A 385 4.32 -21.42 -22.56
C ALA A 385 4.43 -22.94 -22.35
N PRO A 386 3.63 -23.52 -21.44
CA PRO A 386 3.56 -24.96 -21.23
C PRO A 386 3.15 -25.72 -22.50
N ASN A 387 3.89 -26.79 -22.85
CA ASN A 387 3.49 -27.71 -23.93
C ASN A 387 4.12 -29.11 -23.73
N MET A 388 3.70 -30.09 -24.52
CA MET A 388 4.19 -31.49 -24.41
C MET A 388 5.67 -31.67 -24.78
N LEU A 389 6.26 -30.74 -25.54
CA LEU A 389 7.64 -30.83 -26.02
C LEU A 389 8.63 -30.12 -25.08
N SER A 390 8.14 -29.31 -24.13
CA SER A 390 8.95 -28.45 -23.27
C SER A 390 8.43 -28.47 -21.84
N SER A 391 9.15 -29.18 -20.96
CA SER A 391 8.80 -29.30 -19.54
C SER A 391 8.93 -27.96 -18.82
N CYS A 392 7.85 -27.53 -18.15
CA CYS A 392 7.85 -26.31 -17.34
C CYS A 392 8.86 -26.38 -16.19
N ARG A 393 8.94 -27.54 -15.53
CA ARG A 393 9.79 -27.74 -14.36
C ARG A 393 11.26 -27.77 -14.72
N GLU A 394 11.63 -28.58 -15.71
CA GLU A 394 13.04 -28.74 -16.12
C GLU A 394 13.61 -27.43 -16.69
N THR A 395 12.82 -26.70 -17.49
CA THR A 395 13.22 -25.39 -18.01
C THR A 395 13.41 -24.36 -16.88
N ALA A 396 12.53 -24.35 -15.87
CA ALA A 396 12.68 -23.48 -14.71
C ALA A 396 13.94 -23.79 -13.89
N GLU A 397 14.20 -25.07 -13.62
CA GLU A 397 15.41 -25.53 -12.92
C GLU A 397 16.69 -25.13 -13.69
N ALA A 398 16.69 -25.27 -15.02
CA ALA A 398 17.81 -24.89 -15.87
C ALA A 398 18.06 -23.37 -15.91
N VAL A 399 16.99 -22.56 -15.93
CA VAL A 399 17.07 -21.09 -15.82
C VAL A 399 17.70 -20.67 -14.49
N ILE A 400 17.31 -21.31 -13.38
CA ILE A 400 17.88 -21.05 -12.05
C ILE A 400 19.38 -21.39 -12.03
N GLU A 401 19.76 -22.52 -12.61
CA GLU A 401 21.16 -22.96 -12.62
C GLU A 401 22.05 -22.03 -13.47
N ALA A 402 21.56 -21.61 -14.64
CA ALA A 402 22.23 -20.62 -15.49
C ALA A 402 22.46 -19.30 -14.74
N LEU A 403 21.45 -18.80 -14.00
CA LEU A 403 21.60 -17.61 -13.17
C LEU A 403 22.67 -17.81 -12.09
N ARG A 404 22.63 -18.93 -11.35
CA ARG A 404 23.58 -19.23 -10.27
C ARG A 404 25.03 -19.24 -10.74
N LYS A 405 25.33 -19.91 -11.86
CA LYS A 405 26.68 -19.96 -12.44
C LYS A 405 27.27 -18.57 -12.70
N ARG A 406 26.44 -17.60 -13.08
CA ARG A 406 26.89 -16.23 -13.39
C ARG A 406 27.02 -15.37 -12.14
N THR A 407 26.14 -15.52 -11.15
CA THR A 407 26.15 -14.70 -9.93
C THR A 407 27.44 -14.78 -9.12
N ALA A 408 28.26 -15.83 -9.32
CA ALA A 408 29.56 -15.98 -8.70
C ALA A 408 30.69 -15.11 -9.31
N LYS A 409 30.48 -14.47 -10.47
CA LYS A 409 31.58 -13.91 -11.29
C LYS A 409 31.49 -12.43 -11.66
N SER A 410 30.33 -11.75 -11.55
CA SER A 410 30.17 -10.32 -11.91
C SER A 410 28.83 -9.72 -11.46
N THR A 411 28.63 -8.41 -11.72
CA THR A 411 27.30 -7.78 -11.80
C THR A 411 26.48 -8.45 -12.89
N VAL A 412 25.40 -9.11 -12.50
CA VAL A 412 24.52 -9.88 -13.39
C VAL A 412 23.25 -9.07 -13.65
N PRO A 413 22.75 -9.03 -14.90
CA PRO A 413 21.45 -8.43 -15.21
C PRO A 413 20.34 -8.97 -14.31
N ALA A 414 19.30 -8.15 -14.08
CA ALA A 414 18.11 -8.62 -13.37
C ALA A 414 17.39 -9.71 -14.20
N LEU A 415 16.79 -10.69 -13.54
CA LEU A 415 15.98 -11.72 -14.20
C LEU A 415 14.56 -11.68 -13.66
N VAL A 416 13.60 -11.55 -14.56
CA VAL A 416 12.16 -11.74 -14.29
C VAL A 416 11.66 -12.85 -15.19
N THR A 417 10.84 -13.74 -14.66
CA THR A 417 10.31 -14.87 -15.43
C THR A 417 8.79 -14.81 -15.54
N SER A 418 8.23 -15.43 -16.58
CA SER A 418 6.79 -15.70 -16.67
C SER A 418 6.55 -17.08 -17.26
N TRP A 419 6.11 -18.00 -16.41
CA TRP A 419 5.66 -19.33 -16.79
C TRP A 419 4.15 -19.30 -16.85
N ILE A 420 3.61 -19.35 -18.07
CA ILE A 420 2.28 -18.84 -18.36
C ILE A 420 1.18 -19.83 -17.95
N GLY A 421 0.09 -19.29 -17.39
CA GLY A 421 -1.14 -20.02 -17.10
C GLY A 421 -1.20 -20.63 -15.70
N GLY A 422 -2.42 -20.86 -15.18
CA GLY A 422 -2.65 -21.23 -13.78
C GLY A 422 -2.15 -22.62 -13.37
N GLY A 423 -2.52 -23.68 -14.10
CA GLY A 423 -2.31 -25.07 -13.66
C GLY A 423 -0.91 -25.62 -13.93
N SER A 424 -0.59 -25.90 -15.20
CA SER A 424 0.62 -26.65 -15.60
C SER A 424 1.95 -25.99 -15.23
N ALA A 425 1.93 -24.67 -15.01
CA ALA A 425 3.10 -23.88 -14.66
C ALA A 425 3.24 -23.59 -13.15
N ALA A 426 2.25 -23.96 -12.32
CA ALA A 426 2.23 -23.63 -10.90
C ALA A 426 3.45 -24.16 -10.14
N GLU A 427 3.85 -25.40 -10.42
CA GLU A 427 5.02 -26.02 -9.78
C GLU A 427 6.31 -25.26 -10.13
N ALA A 428 6.51 -24.90 -11.41
CA ALA A 428 7.65 -24.11 -11.84
C ALA A 428 7.70 -22.73 -11.15
N ARG A 429 6.55 -22.06 -11.03
CA ARG A 429 6.46 -20.80 -10.28
C ARG A 429 6.83 -20.95 -8.80
N GLN A 430 6.43 -22.05 -8.15
CA GLN A 430 6.85 -22.35 -6.78
C GLN A 430 8.36 -22.59 -6.67
N ILE A 431 8.98 -23.24 -7.67
CA ILE A 431 10.43 -23.44 -7.71
C ILE A 431 11.16 -22.10 -7.84
N PHE A 432 10.69 -21.19 -8.70
CA PHE A 432 11.22 -19.83 -8.79
C PHE A 432 11.07 -19.05 -7.48
N ALA A 433 9.90 -19.10 -6.85
CA ALA A 433 9.65 -18.43 -5.56
C ALA A 433 10.60 -18.91 -4.47
N LYS A 434 10.83 -20.23 -4.35
CA LYS A 434 11.82 -20.82 -3.40
C LYS A 434 13.24 -20.32 -3.66
N ASN A 435 13.57 -19.96 -4.90
CA ASN A 435 14.88 -19.43 -5.30
C ASN A 435 14.93 -17.90 -5.34
N ARG A 436 13.87 -17.21 -4.88
CA ARG A 436 13.76 -15.74 -4.87
C ARG A 436 13.91 -15.13 -6.28
N ILE A 437 13.35 -15.79 -7.29
CA ILE A 437 13.23 -15.25 -8.65
C ILE A 437 11.76 -14.88 -8.88
N PRO A 438 11.43 -13.62 -9.25
CA PRO A 438 10.06 -13.25 -9.56
C PRO A 438 9.55 -14.02 -10.78
N CYS A 439 8.39 -14.67 -10.63
CA CYS A 439 7.74 -15.40 -11.71
C CYS A 439 6.25 -15.05 -11.81
N HIS A 440 5.81 -14.60 -12.98
CA HIS A 440 4.45 -14.15 -13.25
C HIS A 440 3.67 -15.15 -14.11
N GLU A 441 2.34 -15.00 -14.15
CA GLU A 441 1.45 -15.87 -14.93
C GLU A 441 1.22 -15.39 -16.36
N THR A 442 1.55 -14.13 -16.65
CA THR A 442 1.36 -13.52 -17.96
C THR A 442 2.59 -12.70 -18.40
N PRO A 443 2.81 -12.56 -19.71
CA PRO A 443 3.92 -11.74 -20.24
C PRO A 443 3.85 -10.28 -19.80
N ASP A 444 2.66 -9.68 -19.80
CA ASP A 444 2.45 -8.29 -19.43
C ASP A 444 2.72 -8.03 -17.94
N ALA A 445 2.37 -8.98 -17.07
CA ALA A 445 2.70 -8.93 -15.65
C ALA A 445 4.22 -9.02 -15.41
N ALA A 446 4.93 -9.90 -16.13
CA ALA A 446 6.38 -9.97 -16.04
C ALA A 446 7.06 -8.67 -16.47
N VAL A 447 6.59 -8.03 -17.55
CA VAL A 447 7.11 -6.75 -17.99
C VAL A 447 6.82 -5.65 -16.97
N ARG A 448 5.58 -5.56 -16.48
CA ARG A 448 5.22 -4.59 -15.42
C ARG A 448 6.11 -4.79 -14.20
N GLY A 449 6.24 -6.02 -13.72
CA GLY A 449 7.14 -6.40 -12.63
C GLY A 449 8.56 -5.92 -12.87
N ALA A 450 9.15 -6.25 -14.03
CA ALA A 450 10.51 -5.86 -14.40
C ALA A 450 10.72 -4.34 -14.47
N MET A 451 9.68 -3.57 -14.79
CA MET A 451 9.70 -2.10 -14.81
C MET A 451 9.54 -1.46 -13.42
N GLN A 452 8.96 -2.15 -12.43
CA GLN A 452 8.73 -1.57 -11.10
C GLN A 452 10.02 -1.14 -10.38
N PRO A 453 11.11 -1.93 -10.36
CA PRO A 453 12.38 -1.47 -9.78
C PRO A 453 12.94 -0.19 -10.41
N LEU A 454 12.76 0.00 -11.73
CA LEU A 454 13.20 1.22 -12.41
C LEU A 454 12.36 2.43 -12.01
N ARG A 455 11.04 2.25 -11.90
CA ARG A 455 10.13 3.27 -11.38
C ARG A 455 10.49 3.64 -9.94
N TYR A 456 10.72 2.64 -9.11
CA TYR A 456 11.16 2.83 -7.73
C TYR A 456 12.47 3.59 -7.67
N ARG A 457 13.49 3.24 -8.46
CA ARG A 457 14.76 3.99 -8.51
C ARG A 457 14.54 5.45 -8.91
N ARG A 458 13.76 5.73 -9.96
CA ARG A 458 13.45 7.12 -10.36
C ARG A 458 12.78 7.91 -9.23
N LEU A 459 11.90 7.26 -8.46
CA LEU A 459 11.28 7.87 -7.28
C LEU A 459 12.30 8.13 -6.16
N GLN A 460 13.25 7.23 -5.95
CA GLN A 460 14.36 7.45 -5.01
C GLN A 460 15.25 8.61 -5.44
N ASP A 461 15.59 8.71 -6.72
CA ASP A 461 16.40 9.81 -7.25
C ASP A 461 15.68 11.15 -7.02
N GLN A 462 14.36 11.20 -7.30
CA GLN A 462 13.52 12.38 -7.04
C GLN A 462 13.38 12.73 -5.56
N LEU A 463 13.43 11.74 -4.66
CA LEU A 463 13.39 11.96 -3.21
C LEU A 463 14.66 12.64 -2.68
N VAL A 464 15.81 12.32 -3.26
CA VAL A 464 17.12 12.84 -2.84
C VAL A 464 17.41 14.20 -3.48
N GLN A 465 16.72 14.55 -4.58
CA GLN A 465 16.79 15.88 -5.17
C GLN A 465 16.33 16.95 -4.16
N THR A 466 17.27 17.75 -3.67
CA THR A 466 17.02 19.00 -2.94
C THR A 466 16.50 20.05 -3.91
N VAL A 467 15.23 19.96 -4.27
CA VAL A 467 14.53 21.10 -4.88
C VAL A 467 14.25 22.08 -3.74
N PRO A 468 14.77 23.33 -3.79
CA PRO A 468 14.42 24.33 -2.80
C PRO A 468 12.89 24.46 -2.76
N PRO A 469 12.30 24.65 -1.56
CA PRO A 469 10.84 24.64 -1.40
C PRO A 469 10.13 25.72 -2.22
N LEU A 470 10.86 26.76 -2.60
CA LEU A 470 10.45 27.83 -3.52
C LEU A 470 11.63 28.11 -4.46
N PRO A 471 11.38 28.47 -5.73
CA PRO A 471 12.39 29.12 -6.57
C PRO A 471 12.98 30.36 -5.88
N ASP A 472 14.26 30.64 -6.08
CA ASP A 472 14.95 31.77 -5.44
C ASP A 472 14.33 33.14 -5.82
N ASP A 473 13.67 33.21 -6.97
CA ASP A 473 13.00 34.39 -7.53
C ASP A 473 11.50 34.45 -7.21
N PHE A 474 10.98 33.49 -6.44
CA PHE A 474 9.56 33.41 -6.12
C PHE A 474 9.27 33.72 -4.65
N VAL A 475 8.66 34.88 -4.40
CA VAL A 475 8.17 35.28 -3.07
C VAL A 475 6.64 35.25 -3.08
N PRO A 476 6.00 34.29 -2.39
CA PRO A 476 4.54 34.27 -2.30
C PRO A 476 4.02 35.39 -1.41
N ASP A 477 2.84 35.92 -1.74
CA ASP A 477 2.10 36.87 -0.89
C ASP A 477 1.38 36.11 0.25
N ALA A 478 2.18 35.59 1.17
CA ALA A 478 1.67 34.80 2.28
C ALA A 478 0.78 35.61 3.24
N GLU A 479 0.93 36.93 3.29
CA GLU A 479 0.09 37.80 4.12
C GLU A 479 -1.32 37.93 3.55
N LYS A 480 -1.46 38.19 2.24
CA LYS A 480 -2.76 38.20 1.56
C LYS A 480 -3.49 36.88 1.75
N ALA A 481 -2.79 35.76 1.51
CA ALA A 481 -3.37 34.44 1.68
C ALA A 481 -3.83 34.17 3.12
N ARG A 482 -3.00 34.50 4.13
CA ARG A 482 -3.39 34.36 5.55
C ARG A 482 -4.55 35.26 5.93
N GLY A 483 -4.62 36.49 5.39
CA GLY A 483 -5.71 37.42 5.62
C GLY A 483 -7.05 36.83 5.20
N ILE A 484 -7.13 36.32 3.97
CA ILE A 484 -8.33 35.66 3.41
C ILE A 484 -8.74 34.47 4.28
N ILE A 485 -7.79 33.58 4.62
CA ILE A 485 -8.07 32.40 5.44
C ILE A 485 -8.53 32.79 6.86
N SER A 486 -7.90 33.81 7.46
CA SER A 486 -8.24 34.25 8.81
C SER A 486 -9.64 34.87 8.86
N MET A 487 -10.04 35.60 7.82
CA MET A 487 -11.39 36.16 7.68
C MET A 487 -12.44 35.05 7.58
N ALA A 488 -12.21 34.05 6.73
CA ALA A 488 -13.11 32.90 6.62
C ALA A 488 -13.26 32.15 7.95
N LEU A 489 -12.15 31.92 8.67
CA LEU A 489 -12.18 31.27 9.98
C LEU A 489 -12.90 32.12 11.04
N ALA A 490 -12.73 33.44 11.02
CA ALA A 490 -13.42 34.36 11.93
C ALA A 490 -14.94 34.36 11.71
N GLU A 491 -15.38 34.14 10.47
CA GLU A 491 -16.79 33.95 10.09
C GLU A 491 -17.31 32.55 10.41
N GLY A 492 -16.50 31.68 11.01
CA GLY A 492 -16.86 30.30 11.32
C GLY A 492 -16.96 29.39 10.09
N ARG A 493 -16.42 29.82 8.94
CA ARG A 493 -16.41 29.02 7.71
C ARG A 493 -15.25 28.03 7.71
N HIS A 494 -15.51 26.86 7.15
CA HIS A 494 -14.51 25.81 6.94
C HIS A 494 -14.08 25.68 5.48
N TRP A 495 -14.56 26.56 4.59
CA TRP A 495 -14.20 26.61 3.18
C TRP A 495 -14.07 28.06 2.70
N LEU A 496 -13.25 28.21 1.65
CA LEU A 496 -13.15 29.45 0.87
C LEU A 496 -14.15 29.39 -0.28
N ASP A 497 -14.72 30.52 -0.63
CA ASP A 497 -15.52 30.63 -1.84
C ASP A 497 -14.64 30.62 -3.11
N GLY A 498 -15.29 30.61 -4.28
CA GLY A 498 -14.57 30.53 -5.55
C GLY A 498 -13.56 31.67 -5.78
N PRO A 499 -13.95 32.95 -5.61
CA PRO A 499 -13.02 34.09 -5.64
C PRO A 499 -11.89 33.98 -4.61
N GLU A 500 -12.19 33.77 -3.34
CA GLU A 500 -11.22 33.68 -2.23
C GLU A 500 -10.18 32.57 -2.49
N ALA A 501 -10.63 31.39 -2.90
CA ALA A 501 -9.74 30.27 -3.21
C ALA A 501 -8.77 30.60 -4.35
N ARG A 502 -9.24 31.33 -5.37
CA ARG A 502 -8.40 31.78 -6.49
C ARG A 502 -7.42 32.87 -6.07
N ASP A 503 -7.84 33.80 -5.23
CA ASP A 503 -6.94 34.82 -4.68
C ASP A 503 -5.83 34.19 -3.83
N VAL A 504 -6.15 33.16 -3.05
CA VAL A 504 -5.14 32.38 -2.30
C VAL A 504 -4.21 31.65 -3.27
N LEU A 505 -4.71 30.98 -4.30
CA LEU A 505 -3.88 30.31 -5.31
C LEU A 505 -2.96 31.29 -6.04
N ALA A 506 -3.48 32.44 -6.46
CA ALA A 506 -2.74 33.50 -7.13
C ALA A 506 -1.64 34.10 -6.22
N ALA A 507 -1.91 34.25 -4.92
CA ALA A 507 -0.91 34.69 -3.94
C ALA A 507 0.30 33.72 -3.85
N TYR A 508 0.10 32.44 -4.20
CA TYR A 508 1.17 31.45 -4.34
C TYR A 508 1.61 31.22 -5.79
N GLY A 509 1.32 32.12 -6.72
CA GLY A 509 1.79 32.06 -8.11
C GLY A 509 1.18 30.92 -8.92
N VAL A 510 0.14 30.24 -8.40
CA VAL A 510 -0.58 29.22 -9.16
C VAL A 510 -1.42 29.93 -10.22
N PRO A 511 -1.26 29.60 -11.52
CA PRO A 511 -2.05 30.21 -12.57
C PRO A 511 -3.55 29.98 -12.34
N VAL A 512 -4.31 31.07 -12.25
CA VAL A 512 -5.77 31.05 -12.12
C VAL A 512 -6.40 31.70 -13.33
N VAL A 513 -7.55 31.17 -13.74
CA VAL A 513 -8.36 31.81 -14.78
C VAL A 513 -9.01 33.07 -14.19
N PRO A 514 -8.89 34.25 -14.84
CA PRO A 514 -9.55 35.46 -14.39
C PRO A 514 -11.04 35.21 -14.17
N CYS A 515 -11.58 35.70 -13.06
CA CYS A 515 -12.98 35.52 -12.74
C CYS A 515 -13.51 36.76 -12.03
N HIS A 516 -14.69 37.18 -12.46
CA HIS A 516 -15.36 38.34 -11.90
C HIS A 516 -16.72 37.91 -11.37
N LEU A 517 -17.15 38.56 -10.28
CA LEU A 517 -18.48 38.37 -9.73
C LEU A 517 -19.46 39.26 -10.51
N ALA A 518 -20.56 38.69 -10.97
CA ALA A 518 -21.67 39.43 -11.56
C ALA A 518 -22.84 39.40 -10.59
N ALA A 519 -23.45 40.55 -10.28
CA ALA A 519 -24.60 40.59 -9.36
C ALA A 519 -25.91 40.25 -10.09
N ASN A 520 -25.96 40.48 -11.41
CA ASN A 520 -27.14 40.25 -12.23
C ASN A 520 -26.75 39.82 -13.67
N ALA A 521 -27.76 39.56 -14.51
CA ALA A 521 -27.56 39.08 -15.88
C ALA A 521 -26.91 40.13 -16.81
N GLU A 522 -27.19 41.42 -16.59
CA GLU A 522 -26.62 42.52 -17.38
C GLU A 522 -25.13 42.67 -17.08
N ASP A 523 -24.75 42.65 -15.80
CA ASP A 523 -23.36 42.67 -15.33
C ASP A 523 -22.58 41.48 -15.94
N ALA A 524 -23.18 40.28 -15.92
CA ALA A 524 -22.56 39.07 -16.45
C ALA A 524 -22.27 39.22 -17.96
N ALA A 525 -23.20 39.80 -18.71
CA ALA A 525 -23.04 40.03 -20.15
C ALA A 525 -21.98 41.10 -20.47
N GLU A 526 -21.85 42.13 -19.62
CA GLU A 526 -20.80 43.15 -19.78
C GLU A 526 -19.40 42.63 -19.43
N ILE A 527 -19.30 41.89 -18.32
CA ILE A 527 -18.06 41.20 -17.93
C ILE A 527 -17.63 40.24 -19.04
N ALA A 528 -18.55 39.44 -19.58
CA ALA A 528 -18.25 38.49 -20.66
C ALA A 528 -17.73 39.19 -21.92
N ARG A 529 -18.27 40.36 -22.29
CA ARG A 529 -17.77 41.17 -23.41
C ARG A 529 -16.35 41.68 -23.16
N THR A 530 -16.07 42.12 -21.94
CA THR A 530 -14.76 42.65 -21.55
C THR A 530 -13.69 41.56 -21.50
N MET A 531 -14.03 40.37 -21.00
CA MET A 531 -13.12 39.23 -20.89
C MET A 531 -12.78 38.57 -22.24
N GLY A 532 -13.66 38.74 -23.24
CA GLY A 532 -13.57 38.03 -24.52
C GLY A 532 -14.15 36.62 -24.43
N GLN A 533 -14.89 36.21 -25.46
CA GLN A 533 -15.54 34.89 -25.52
C GLN A 533 -14.59 33.83 -26.09
N PRO A 534 -14.71 32.54 -25.68
CA PRO A 534 -15.75 31.97 -24.81
C PRO A 534 -15.49 32.18 -23.30
N VAL A 535 -16.58 32.34 -22.54
CA VAL A 535 -16.56 32.41 -21.06
C VAL A 535 -17.44 31.31 -20.47
N ALA A 536 -17.13 30.85 -19.25
CA ALA A 536 -17.97 29.93 -18.48
C ALA A 536 -18.71 30.71 -17.39
N LEU A 537 -20.04 30.65 -17.37
CA LEU A 537 -20.86 31.30 -16.34
C LEU A 537 -21.20 30.27 -15.26
N LYS A 538 -20.95 30.62 -14.00
CA LYS A 538 -21.18 29.70 -12.87
C LYS A 538 -21.93 30.40 -11.74
N ILE A 539 -22.93 29.72 -11.17
CA ILE A 539 -23.63 30.20 -9.96
C ILE A 539 -22.61 30.43 -8.84
N HIS A 540 -22.80 31.49 -8.06
CA HIS A 540 -22.05 31.74 -6.85
C HIS A 540 -23.03 31.88 -5.70
N SER A 541 -23.09 30.85 -4.85
CA SER A 541 -23.94 30.80 -3.66
C SER A 541 -23.19 30.05 -2.56
N PRO A 542 -23.24 30.52 -1.30
CA PRO A 542 -22.65 29.80 -0.17
C PRO A 542 -23.32 28.43 0.07
N ASP A 543 -24.56 28.25 -0.40
CA ASP A 543 -25.33 27.01 -0.22
C ASP A 543 -25.06 25.96 -1.31
N ILE A 544 -24.36 26.33 -2.39
CA ILE A 544 -24.14 25.47 -3.56
C ILE A 544 -22.65 25.23 -3.76
N LEU A 545 -22.15 24.13 -3.18
CA LEU A 545 -20.76 23.71 -3.31
C LEU A 545 -20.45 23.07 -4.68
N ASP A 546 -21.26 22.12 -5.14
CA ASP A 546 -21.12 21.51 -6.47
C ASP A 546 -22.05 22.20 -7.48
N LYS A 547 -21.46 23.16 -8.20
CA LYS A 547 -22.16 23.96 -9.20
C LYS A 547 -22.61 23.14 -10.40
N SER A 548 -21.85 22.11 -10.77
CA SER A 548 -22.19 21.26 -11.92
C SER A 548 -23.36 20.35 -11.58
N ALA A 549 -23.37 19.76 -10.38
CA ALA A 549 -24.49 18.94 -9.90
C ALA A 549 -25.79 19.74 -9.76
N ALA A 550 -25.70 21.02 -9.41
CA ALA A 550 -26.83 21.94 -9.35
C ALA A 550 -27.28 22.48 -10.72
N GLY A 551 -26.64 22.07 -11.83
CA GLY A 551 -26.91 22.64 -13.16
C GLY A 551 -26.53 24.12 -13.30
N GLY A 552 -25.73 24.64 -12.37
CA GLY A 552 -25.33 26.03 -12.26
C GLY A 552 -24.08 26.39 -13.07
N VAL A 553 -23.81 25.70 -14.17
CA VAL A 553 -22.68 25.95 -15.07
C VAL A 553 -23.21 26.04 -16.51
N ALA A 554 -22.95 27.16 -17.18
CA ALA A 554 -23.36 27.45 -18.55
C ALA A 554 -22.17 27.89 -19.42
#